data_AF-A0A8J3NRV1-F1
#
_entry.id   AF-A0A8J3NRV1-F1
#
_cell.length_a   1.000
_cell.length_b   1.000
_cell.length_c   1.000
_cell.angle_alpha   90.00
_cell.angle_beta   90.00
_cell.angle_gamma   90.00
#
_symmetry.space_group_name_H-M   'P 1'
#
loop_
_entity.id
_entity.type
_entity.pdbx_description
1 polymer ?
#
loop_
_entity_poly.entity_id
_entity_poly.type
_entity_poly.pdbx_seq_one_letter_code
_entity_poly.pdbx_strand_id
1 'polypeptide(L)'
;MILSTSALQAIAAATGEVWPEHIWRHDTDGNDWRAENAKRLHRAAIGFNDNVTLLTRILTRLGEATGAVHKSLLGRAGLNTAPMLDTALSDLLTSMERHRILEEMLLDAYRAWRAHRPDAADPDVRMLLIQERDPAYGVVKLLRRHAERETWAVVPDTVAAHQHEAPFPDRVIGTVQVYGEGWLPTAYLQPEHGSVTAEQMHHLPVHDDITVACRMLLRWWALWHMGRPCDPTSGDGFHTLTAPLARTR
;
A
#
# COMPACT_ATOMS: atom_id res chain seq x y z
N MET A 1 -0.41 -3.14 -9.16
CA MET A 1 -0.09 -2.21 -8.04
C MET A 1 -1.22 -1.21 -7.84
N ILE A 2 -1.85 -1.21 -6.66
CA ILE A 2 -3.04 -0.39 -6.35
C ILE A 2 -2.62 1.03 -5.93
N LEU A 3 -1.59 1.15 -5.10
CA LEU A 3 -0.99 2.43 -4.70
C LEU A 3 0.13 2.81 -5.69
N SER A 4 -0.25 3.04 -6.94
CA SER A 4 0.69 3.24 -8.04
C SER A 4 1.42 4.59 -8.02
N THR A 5 0.93 5.57 -7.25
CA THR A 5 1.46 6.94 -7.22
C THR A 5 1.72 7.41 -5.80
N SER A 6 2.66 8.35 -5.65
CA SER A 6 2.99 8.95 -4.34
C SER A 6 1.80 9.67 -3.73
N ALA A 7 0.93 10.29 -4.55
CA ALA A 7 -0.30 10.91 -4.09
C ALA A 7 -1.26 9.90 -3.43
N LEU A 8 -1.47 8.73 -4.04
CA LEU A 8 -2.30 7.67 -3.44
C LEU A 8 -1.71 7.15 -2.13
N GLN A 9 -0.38 6.99 -2.07
CA GLN A 9 0.31 6.58 -0.85
C GLN A 9 0.14 7.62 0.27
N ALA A 10 0.29 8.91 -0.04
CA ALA A 10 0.10 9.99 0.93
C ALA A 10 -1.34 10.05 1.46
N ILE A 11 -2.33 9.94 0.57
CA ILE A 11 -3.75 9.87 0.97
C ILE A 11 -4.00 8.67 1.88
N ALA A 12 -3.50 7.49 1.51
CA ALA A 12 -3.68 6.27 2.29
C ALA A 12 -3.01 6.36 3.66
N ALA A 13 -1.80 6.93 3.74
CA ALA A 13 -1.11 7.16 5.01
C ALA A 13 -1.87 8.14 5.92
N ALA A 14 -2.42 9.22 5.35
CA ALA A 14 -3.11 10.25 6.12
C ALA A 14 -4.52 9.85 6.57
N THR A 15 -5.24 9.06 5.77
CA THR A 15 -6.67 8.77 5.99
C THR A 15 -6.93 7.33 6.42
N GLY A 16 -6.01 6.41 6.17
CA GLY A 16 -6.25 4.97 6.30
C GLY A 16 -7.14 4.39 5.19
N GLU A 17 -7.66 5.22 4.28
CA GLU A 17 -8.52 4.79 3.18
C GLU A 17 -7.70 4.52 1.91
N VAL A 18 -8.13 3.51 1.13
CA VAL A 18 -7.51 3.18 -0.15
C VAL A 18 -8.55 3.23 -1.25
N TRP A 19 -8.56 4.33 -2.00
CA TRP A 19 -9.41 4.49 -3.18
C TRP A 19 -8.55 4.59 -4.45
N PRO A 20 -8.68 3.64 -5.39
CA PRO A 20 -7.94 3.65 -6.64
C PRO A 20 -8.13 4.94 -7.44
N GLU A 21 -7.06 5.33 -8.14
CA GLU A 21 -7.05 6.53 -8.99
C GLU A 21 -8.18 6.55 -10.03
N HIS A 22 -8.46 5.40 -10.65
CA HIS A 22 -9.50 5.32 -11.69
C HIS A 22 -10.89 5.70 -11.16
N ILE A 23 -11.16 5.55 -9.87
CA ILE A 23 -12.48 5.81 -9.28
C ILE A 23 -12.80 7.31 -9.25
N TRP A 24 -11.84 8.14 -8.84
CA TRP A 24 -12.01 9.59 -8.87
C TRP A 24 -11.76 10.16 -10.27
N ARG A 25 -10.89 9.53 -11.10
CA ARG A 25 -10.77 9.94 -12.50
C ARG A 25 -12.08 9.75 -13.27
N HIS A 26 -12.79 8.64 -13.07
CA HIS A 26 -14.10 8.41 -13.69
C HIS A 26 -15.11 9.50 -13.31
N ASP A 27 -15.05 10.01 -12.08
CA ASP A 27 -15.95 11.08 -11.64
C ASP A 27 -15.69 12.42 -12.34
N THR A 28 -14.54 12.62 -12.99
CA THR A 28 -14.21 13.88 -13.65
C THR A 28 -15.07 14.17 -14.88
N ASP A 29 -15.72 13.16 -15.46
CA ASP A 29 -16.55 13.30 -16.67
C ASP A 29 -17.90 14.00 -16.39
N GLY A 30 -18.29 14.14 -15.12
CA GLY A 30 -19.51 14.84 -14.73
C GLY A 30 -19.43 16.37 -14.83
N ASN A 31 -20.57 17.02 -14.61
CA ASN A 31 -20.71 18.48 -14.56
C ASN A 31 -21.32 18.98 -13.24
N ASP A 32 -21.23 18.17 -12.19
CA ASP A 32 -21.69 18.47 -10.84
C ASP A 32 -20.52 18.83 -9.90
N TRP A 33 -20.83 19.12 -8.63
CA TRP A 33 -19.81 19.41 -7.63
C TRP A 33 -18.85 18.24 -7.39
N ARG A 34 -19.28 16.99 -7.64
CA ARG A 34 -18.46 15.79 -7.48
C ARG A 34 -17.36 15.77 -8.51
N ALA A 35 -17.72 16.02 -9.77
CA ALA A 35 -16.77 16.10 -10.87
C ALA A 35 -15.78 17.24 -10.70
N GLU A 36 -16.22 18.41 -10.21
CA GLU A 36 -15.31 19.52 -9.94
C GLU A 36 -14.31 19.19 -8.82
N ASN A 37 -14.76 18.55 -7.73
CA ASN A 37 -13.86 18.08 -6.67
C ASN A 37 -12.91 16.99 -7.17
N ALA A 38 -13.38 16.07 -8.01
CA ALA A 38 -12.53 15.05 -8.64
C ALA A 38 -11.45 15.68 -9.55
N LYS A 39 -11.78 16.72 -10.34
CA LYS A 39 -10.83 17.47 -11.17
C LYS A 39 -9.79 18.21 -10.32
N ARG A 40 -10.20 18.78 -9.18
CA ARG A 40 -9.28 19.43 -8.23
C ARG A 40 -8.32 18.41 -7.61
N LEU A 41 -8.85 17.27 -7.16
CA LEU A 41 -8.07 16.18 -6.62
C LEU A 41 -7.06 15.66 -7.67
N HIS A 42 -7.48 15.48 -8.92
CA HIS A 42 -6.60 15.08 -10.02
C HIS A 42 -5.44 16.06 -10.25
N ARG A 43 -5.72 17.36 -10.30
CA ARG A 43 -4.68 18.39 -10.44
C ARG A 43 -3.73 18.42 -9.25
N ALA A 44 -4.25 18.32 -8.03
CA ALA A 44 -3.43 18.27 -6.81
C ALA A 44 -2.51 17.05 -6.82
N ALA A 45 -3.02 15.88 -7.23
CA ALA A 45 -2.24 14.65 -7.32
C ALA A 45 -1.13 14.72 -8.37
N ILE A 46 -1.38 15.31 -9.54
CA ILE A 46 -0.33 15.55 -10.54
C ILE A 46 0.76 16.44 -9.95
N GLY A 47 0.38 17.60 -9.38
CA GLY A 47 1.34 18.53 -8.79
C GLY A 47 2.18 17.89 -7.67
N PHE A 48 1.54 17.09 -6.82
CA PHE A 48 2.21 16.35 -5.76
C PHE A 48 3.21 15.33 -6.31
N ASN A 49 2.79 14.49 -7.26
CA ASN A 49 3.64 13.47 -7.87
C ASN A 49 4.85 14.08 -8.61
N ASP A 50 4.63 15.19 -9.32
CA ASP A 50 5.69 15.94 -10.00
C ASP A 50 6.72 16.48 -9.00
N ASN A 51 6.24 17.01 -7.86
CA ASN A 51 7.12 17.52 -6.82
C ASN A 51 7.90 16.40 -6.11
N VAL A 52 7.29 15.25 -5.86
CA VAL A 52 7.99 14.06 -5.33
C VAL A 52 9.08 13.62 -6.31
N THR A 53 8.77 13.56 -7.61
CA THR A 53 9.75 13.23 -8.65
C THR A 53 10.91 14.23 -8.66
N LEU A 54 10.62 15.52 -8.51
CA LEU A 54 11.64 16.58 -8.42
C LEU A 54 12.51 16.40 -7.17
N LEU A 55 11.91 16.18 -5.99
CA LEU A 55 12.63 15.92 -4.74
C LEU A 55 13.59 14.73 -4.87
N THR A 56 13.12 13.62 -5.44
CA THR A 56 13.97 12.45 -5.68
C THR A 56 15.18 12.81 -6.54
N ARG A 57 14.99 13.56 -7.64
CA ARG A 57 16.10 14.01 -8.50
C ARG A 57 17.08 14.91 -7.76
N ILE A 58 16.60 15.86 -6.94
CA ILE A 58 17.45 16.75 -6.14
C ILE A 58 18.27 15.93 -5.14
N LEU A 59 17.64 14.99 -4.43
CA LEU A 59 18.31 14.12 -3.47
C LEU A 59 19.36 13.21 -4.14
N THR A 60 19.07 12.66 -5.32
CA THR A 60 20.06 11.89 -6.10
C THR A 60 21.26 12.75 -6.45
N ARG A 61 21.05 13.96 -6.98
CA ARG A 61 22.14 14.89 -7.32
C ARG A 61 22.96 15.29 -6.09
N LEU A 62 22.32 15.50 -4.95
CA LEU A 62 23.00 15.80 -3.69
C LEU A 62 23.86 14.61 -3.23
N GLY A 63 23.35 13.38 -3.37
CA GLY A 63 24.12 12.15 -3.12
C GLY A 63 25.34 12.01 -4.03
N GLU A 64 25.21 12.36 -5.31
CA GLU A 64 26.32 12.37 -6.26
C GLU A 64 27.35 13.46 -5.93
N ALA A 65 26.88 14.68 -5.62
CA ALA A 65 27.72 15.81 -5.24
C ALA A 65 28.55 15.50 -3.99
N THR A 66 27.91 14.96 -2.95
CA THR A 66 28.56 14.58 -1.70
C THR A 66 29.56 13.43 -1.92
N GLY A 67 29.21 12.46 -2.76
CA GLY A 67 30.15 11.39 -3.18
C GLY A 67 31.38 11.93 -3.92
N ALA A 68 31.22 12.93 -4.79
CA ALA A 68 32.31 13.57 -5.51
C ALA A 68 33.22 14.41 -4.59
N VAL A 69 32.64 15.15 -3.64
CA VAL A 69 33.38 15.87 -2.58
C VAL A 69 34.23 14.89 -1.78
N HIS A 70 33.63 13.77 -1.33
CA HIS A 70 34.32 12.76 -0.54
C HIS A 70 35.53 12.17 -1.28
N LYS A 71 35.36 11.81 -2.57
CA LYS A 71 36.45 11.32 -3.41
C LYS A 71 37.55 12.37 -3.59
N SER A 72 37.19 13.64 -3.77
CA SER A 72 38.15 14.73 -3.95
C SER A 72 38.98 14.98 -2.68
N LEU A 73 38.34 14.90 -1.51
CA LEU A 73 39.03 14.96 -0.21
C LEU A 73 40.04 13.82 -0.04
N LEU A 74 39.66 12.58 -0.37
CA LEU A 74 40.57 11.43 -0.33
C LEU A 74 41.73 11.57 -1.34
N GLY A 75 41.48 12.17 -2.50
CA GLY A 75 42.47 12.41 -3.54
C GLY A 75 43.35 13.65 -3.36
N ARG A 76 43.18 14.43 -2.28
CA ARG A 76 43.85 15.73 -2.04
C ARG A 76 43.65 16.76 -3.18
N ALA A 77 42.58 16.61 -3.96
CA ALA A 77 42.18 17.58 -4.96
C ALA A 77 41.35 18.71 -4.30
N GLY A 78 41.45 19.94 -4.80
CA GLY A 78 40.72 21.09 -4.26
C GLY A 78 39.19 20.92 -4.32
N LEU A 79 38.47 21.59 -3.41
CA LEU A 79 37.02 21.50 -3.22
C LEU A 79 36.22 22.35 -4.24
N ASN A 80 36.39 22.10 -5.53
CA ASN A 80 35.69 22.84 -6.59
C ASN A 80 34.19 22.52 -6.72
N THR A 81 33.63 21.70 -5.82
CA THR A 81 32.23 21.21 -5.85
C THR A 81 31.29 21.95 -4.88
N ALA A 82 31.78 22.90 -4.08
CA ALA A 82 30.98 23.63 -3.09
C ALA A 82 29.76 24.41 -3.69
N PRO A 83 29.88 25.13 -4.83
CA PRO A 83 28.74 25.88 -5.38
C PRO A 83 27.57 24.99 -5.85
N MET A 84 27.89 23.77 -6.29
CA MET A 84 26.88 22.79 -6.70
C MET A 84 26.11 22.25 -5.49
N LEU A 85 26.78 22.11 -4.33
CA LEU A 85 26.17 21.71 -3.07
C LEU A 85 25.19 22.78 -2.57
N ASP A 86 25.61 24.05 -2.56
CA ASP A 86 24.78 25.16 -2.08
C ASP A 86 23.50 25.32 -2.91
N THR A 87 23.62 25.22 -4.24
CA THR A 87 22.46 25.29 -5.15
C THR A 87 21.49 24.13 -4.90
N ALA A 88 22.01 22.89 -4.79
CA ALA A 88 21.17 21.71 -4.54
C ALA A 88 20.46 21.76 -3.18
N LEU A 89 21.09 22.33 -2.15
CA LEU A 89 20.48 22.51 -0.83
C LEU A 89 19.37 23.57 -0.86
N SER A 90 19.58 24.69 -1.57
CA SER A 90 18.56 25.72 -1.74
C SER A 90 17.33 25.21 -2.52
N ASP A 91 17.57 24.44 -3.60
CA ASP A 91 16.53 23.78 -4.37
C ASP A 91 15.76 22.77 -3.50
N LEU A 92 16.46 22.01 -2.65
CA LEU A 92 15.85 21.04 -1.75
C LEU A 92 14.91 21.73 -0.76
N LEU A 93 15.35 22.79 -0.08
CA LEU A 93 14.53 23.52 0.88
C LEU A 93 13.25 24.07 0.23
N THR A 94 13.41 24.72 -0.93
CA THR A 94 12.27 25.27 -1.70
C THR A 94 11.29 24.17 -2.10
N SER A 95 11.81 23.02 -2.54
CA SER A 95 10.99 21.88 -2.97
C SER A 95 10.29 21.20 -1.78
N MET A 96 10.90 21.18 -0.60
CA MET A 96 10.31 20.67 0.64
C MET A 96 9.15 21.56 1.14
N GLU A 97 9.31 22.88 1.09
CA GLU A 97 8.23 23.82 1.43
C GLU A 97 7.04 23.64 0.48
N ARG A 98 7.32 23.57 -0.83
CA ARG A 98 6.30 23.29 -1.84
C ARG A 98 5.63 21.93 -1.62
N HIS A 99 6.39 20.91 -1.21
CA HIS A 99 5.86 19.58 -0.95
C HIS A 99 4.77 19.60 0.12
N ARG A 100 5.03 20.30 1.24
CA ARG A 100 4.07 20.44 2.34
C ARG A 100 2.77 21.09 1.88
N ILE A 101 2.86 22.19 1.12
CA ILE A 101 1.67 22.89 0.59
C ILE A 101 0.88 21.96 -0.33
N LEU A 102 1.57 21.23 -1.22
CA LEU A 102 0.92 20.28 -2.13
C LEU A 102 0.28 19.11 -1.39
N GLU A 103 0.87 18.65 -0.29
CA GLU A 103 0.30 17.61 0.57
C GLU A 103 -1.01 18.08 1.21
N GLU A 104 -1.02 19.27 1.81
CA GLU A 104 -2.22 19.86 2.41
C GLU A 104 -3.32 20.03 1.35
N MET A 105 -2.99 20.58 0.18
CA MET A 105 -3.92 20.72 -0.94
C MET A 105 -4.48 19.38 -1.44
N LEU A 106 -3.64 18.35 -1.50
CA LEU A 106 -4.03 17.00 -1.92
C LEU A 106 -5.05 16.40 -0.95
N LEU A 107 -4.77 16.49 0.35
CA LEU A 107 -5.63 15.93 1.39
C LEU A 107 -6.95 16.68 1.51
N ASP A 108 -6.95 18.00 1.36
CA ASP A 108 -8.17 18.81 1.37
C ASP A 108 -9.05 18.52 0.15
N ALA A 109 -8.45 18.43 -1.05
CA ALA A 109 -9.18 18.03 -2.24
C ALA A 109 -9.74 16.60 -2.11
N TYR A 110 -9.00 15.69 -1.48
CA TYR A 110 -9.43 14.32 -1.26
C TYR A 110 -10.64 14.27 -0.32
N ARG A 111 -10.57 14.95 0.84
CA ARG A 111 -11.67 15.03 1.79
C ARG A 111 -12.91 15.68 1.16
N ALA A 112 -12.71 16.75 0.39
CA ALA A 112 -13.80 17.42 -0.31
C ALA A 112 -14.47 16.49 -1.33
N TRP A 113 -13.72 15.72 -2.10
CA TRP A 113 -14.28 14.70 -3.00
C TRP A 113 -14.96 13.56 -2.24
N ARG A 114 -14.36 13.08 -1.14
CA ARG A 114 -14.83 11.94 -0.35
C ARG A 114 -16.14 12.22 0.40
N ALA A 115 -16.31 13.40 0.99
CA ALA A 115 -17.53 13.83 1.69
C ALA A 115 -18.79 13.82 0.79
N HIS A 116 -18.53 13.78 -0.50
CA HIS A 116 -19.41 14.01 -1.61
C HIS A 116 -19.65 12.69 -2.38
N ARG A 117 -19.10 11.57 -1.88
CA ARG A 117 -19.34 10.23 -2.38
C ARG A 117 -20.08 9.42 -1.30
N PRO A 118 -21.35 9.05 -1.48
CA PRO A 118 -21.99 8.08 -0.59
C PRO A 118 -21.22 6.75 -0.64
N ASP A 119 -21.16 6.06 0.50
CA ASP A 119 -20.26 4.92 0.72
C ASP A 119 -20.42 3.81 -0.34
N ALA A 120 -19.28 3.31 -0.80
CA ALA A 120 -19.05 2.23 -1.77
C ALA A 120 -19.43 2.54 -3.23
N ALA A 121 -18.41 2.80 -4.07
CA ALA A 121 -18.52 2.67 -5.52
C ALA A 121 -18.84 1.22 -5.95
N ASP A 122 -18.57 0.25 -5.07
CA ASP A 122 -18.83 -1.17 -5.25
C ASP A 122 -18.90 -1.85 -3.87
N PRO A 123 -20.07 -2.33 -3.39
CA PRO A 123 -20.18 -3.04 -2.11
C PRO A 123 -19.46 -4.40 -2.13
N ASP A 124 -19.08 -4.89 -3.32
CA ASP A 124 -18.43 -6.18 -3.51
C ASP A 124 -16.90 -6.06 -3.55
N VAL A 125 -16.35 -4.84 -3.46
CA VAL A 125 -14.91 -4.61 -3.42
C VAL A 125 -14.55 -3.72 -2.23
N ARG A 126 -13.62 -4.20 -1.40
CA ARG A 126 -12.96 -3.39 -0.38
C ARG A 126 -11.45 -3.39 -0.59
N MET A 127 -10.79 -2.31 -0.18
CA MET A 127 -9.34 -2.22 -0.18
C MET A 127 -8.89 -1.91 1.24
N LEU A 128 -7.87 -2.62 1.69
CA LEU A 128 -7.40 -2.56 3.06
C LEU A 128 -5.88 -2.43 3.07
N LEU A 129 -5.37 -1.44 3.80
CA LEU A 129 -3.95 -1.36 4.12
C LEU A 129 -3.55 -2.51 5.03
N ILE A 130 -2.48 -3.23 4.69
CA ILE A 130 -1.99 -4.33 5.52
C ILE A 130 -1.39 -3.86 6.85
N GLN A 131 -0.88 -2.63 6.88
CA GLN A 131 -0.46 -1.95 8.08
C GLN A 131 -1.19 -0.61 8.14
N GLU A 132 -1.88 -0.34 9.24
CA GLU A 132 -2.66 0.88 9.40
C GLU A 132 -1.79 2.11 9.14
N ARG A 133 -2.26 2.98 8.22
CA ARG A 133 -1.61 4.23 7.82
C ARG A 133 -0.18 4.09 7.29
N ASP A 134 0.26 2.87 6.95
CA ASP A 134 1.56 2.63 6.36
C ASP A 134 1.43 1.93 5.00
N PRO A 135 1.37 2.71 3.91
CA PRO A 135 1.25 2.17 2.55
C PRO A 135 2.50 1.40 2.11
N ALA A 136 3.62 1.47 2.83
CA ALA A 136 4.83 0.72 2.49
C ALA A 136 4.64 -0.80 2.64
N TYR A 137 3.66 -1.24 3.44
CA TYR A 137 3.28 -2.64 3.59
C TYR A 137 2.25 -3.12 2.56
N GLY A 138 1.83 -2.24 1.65
CA GLY A 138 0.93 -2.57 0.56
C GLY A 138 -0.53 -2.72 0.97
N VAL A 139 -1.33 -3.23 0.03
CA VAL A 139 -2.80 -3.28 0.11
C VAL A 139 -3.28 -4.69 -0.23
N VAL A 140 -4.36 -5.12 0.40
CA VAL A 140 -5.18 -6.25 -0.09
C VAL A 140 -6.50 -5.75 -0.66
N LYS A 141 -6.85 -6.28 -1.84
CA LYS A 141 -8.18 -6.17 -2.42
C LYS A 141 -9.02 -7.33 -1.89
N LEU A 142 -10.13 -7.00 -1.24
CA LEU A 142 -11.13 -7.93 -0.75
C LEU A 142 -12.28 -7.97 -1.76
N LEU A 143 -12.52 -9.14 -2.33
CA LEU A 143 -13.58 -9.38 -3.32
C LEU A 143 -14.69 -10.19 -2.66
N ARG A 144 -15.91 -9.66 -2.59
CA ARG A 144 -17.03 -10.37 -1.99
C ARG A 144 -17.33 -11.66 -2.78
N ARG A 145 -17.43 -12.77 -2.07
CA ARG A 145 -17.80 -14.09 -2.62
C ARG A 145 -19.22 -14.48 -2.25
N HIS A 146 -19.60 -14.27 -0.99
CA HIS A 146 -20.92 -14.58 -0.47
C HIS A 146 -21.42 -13.44 0.40
N ALA A 147 -22.48 -12.76 -0.05
CA ALA A 147 -23.05 -11.62 0.65
C ALA A 147 -23.66 -11.99 2.01
N GLU A 148 -24.29 -13.16 2.12
CA GLU A 148 -24.96 -13.61 3.34
C GLU A 148 -24.00 -13.98 4.47
N ARG A 149 -22.77 -14.38 4.14
CA ARG A 149 -21.76 -14.85 5.11
C ARG A 149 -20.62 -13.86 5.30
N GLU A 150 -20.71 -12.67 4.71
CA GLU A 150 -19.63 -11.68 4.63
C GLU A 150 -18.27 -12.32 4.32
N THR A 151 -18.26 -13.17 3.29
CA THR A 151 -17.04 -13.87 2.85
C THR A 151 -16.33 -13.06 1.78
N TRP A 152 -15.06 -12.76 2.01
CA TRP A 152 -14.22 -11.96 1.12
C TRP A 152 -13.01 -12.77 0.66
N ALA A 153 -12.82 -12.89 -0.65
CA ALA A 153 -11.57 -13.39 -1.21
C ALA A 153 -10.48 -12.32 -1.09
N VAL A 154 -9.30 -12.73 -0.63
CA VAL A 154 -8.17 -11.85 -0.38
C VAL A 154 -7.20 -11.92 -1.56
N VAL A 155 -6.95 -10.77 -2.18
CA VAL A 155 -6.00 -10.61 -3.29
C VAL A 155 -4.96 -9.55 -2.89
N PRO A 156 -3.72 -9.94 -2.55
CA PRO A 156 -2.68 -8.97 -2.22
C PRO A 156 -2.17 -8.29 -3.48
N ASP A 157 -1.89 -6.99 -3.34
CA ASP A 157 -1.17 -6.27 -4.37
C ASP A 157 0.32 -6.63 -4.36
N THR A 158 1.03 -6.14 -5.38
CA THR A 158 2.46 -6.41 -5.58
C THR A 158 3.32 -6.03 -4.36
N VAL A 159 3.00 -4.92 -3.69
CA VAL A 159 3.77 -4.43 -2.53
C VAL A 159 3.51 -5.32 -1.33
N ALA A 160 2.25 -5.63 -1.04
CA ALA A 160 1.88 -6.50 0.08
C ALA A 160 2.49 -7.90 -0.06
N ALA A 161 2.42 -8.47 -1.27
CA ALA A 161 3.04 -9.76 -1.57
C ALA A 161 4.56 -9.72 -1.35
N HIS A 162 5.24 -8.71 -1.88
CA HIS A 162 6.69 -8.56 -1.71
C HIS A 162 7.10 -8.41 -0.23
N GLN A 163 6.42 -7.55 0.53
CA GLN A 163 6.73 -7.31 1.94
C GLN A 163 6.51 -8.54 2.83
N HIS A 164 5.65 -9.47 2.40
CA HIS A 164 5.37 -10.70 3.14
C HIS A 164 6.04 -11.92 2.52
N GLU A 165 6.88 -11.75 1.50
CA GLU A 165 7.52 -12.84 0.73
C GLU A 165 6.50 -13.84 0.16
N ALA A 166 5.26 -13.39 -0.05
CA ALA A 166 4.23 -14.20 -0.68
C ALA A 166 4.51 -14.24 -2.19
N PRO A 167 4.51 -15.42 -2.82
CA PRO A 167 4.67 -15.50 -4.26
C PRO A 167 3.44 -14.93 -4.98
N PHE A 168 3.48 -14.89 -6.32
CA PHE A 168 2.34 -14.59 -7.20
C PHE A 168 1.41 -13.44 -6.74
N PRO A 169 1.83 -12.18 -6.86
CA PRO A 169 0.95 -11.04 -6.58
C PRO A 169 -0.30 -11.05 -7.47
N ASP A 170 -1.33 -10.33 -7.04
CA ASP A 170 -2.60 -10.16 -7.76
C ASP A 170 -3.40 -11.48 -7.95
N ARG A 171 -3.12 -12.51 -7.13
CA ARG A 171 -3.90 -13.76 -7.08
C ARG A 171 -4.69 -13.90 -5.78
N VAL A 172 -5.81 -14.62 -5.81
CA VAL A 172 -6.53 -14.98 -4.59
C VAL A 172 -5.65 -15.91 -3.77
N ILE A 173 -5.37 -15.58 -2.51
CA ILE A 173 -4.56 -16.43 -1.60
C ILE A 173 -5.42 -17.20 -0.59
N GLY A 174 -6.70 -16.83 -0.48
CA GLY A 174 -7.63 -17.39 0.48
C GLY A 174 -8.87 -16.52 0.64
N THR A 175 -9.65 -16.80 1.69
CA THR A 175 -10.80 -16.01 2.09
C THR A 175 -10.73 -15.62 3.55
N VAL A 176 -11.32 -14.48 3.89
CA VAL A 176 -11.69 -14.12 5.25
C VAL A 176 -13.21 -14.10 5.37
N GLN A 177 -13.73 -14.69 6.44
CA GLN A 177 -15.16 -14.79 6.70
C GLN A 177 -15.44 -14.30 8.13
N VAL A 178 -16.56 -13.62 8.34
CA VAL A 178 -17.03 -13.33 9.71
C VAL A 178 -17.36 -14.65 10.43
N TYR A 179 -16.80 -14.83 11.62
CA TYR A 179 -17.01 -15.99 12.48
C TYR A 179 -17.08 -15.57 13.95
N GLY A 180 -18.29 -15.57 14.52
CA GLY A 180 -18.53 -15.03 15.86
C GLY A 180 -18.27 -13.52 15.89
N GLU A 181 -17.41 -13.07 16.81
CA GLU A 181 -16.98 -11.67 16.93
C GLU A 181 -15.73 -11.34 16.09
N GLY A 182 -15.13 -12.33 15.43
CA GLY A 182 -13.88 -12.19 14.70
C GLY A 182 -13.94 -12.60 13.24
N TRP A 183 -12.77 -12.67 12.63
CA TRP A 183 -12.53 -13.03 11.25
C TRP A 183 -11.81 -14.38 11.18
N LEU A 184 -12.39 -15.33 10.45
CA LEU A 184 -11.81 -16.64 10.14
C LEU A 184 -11.08 -16.58 8.78
N PRO A 185 -9.75 -16.46 8.77
CA PRO A 185 -8.94 -16.67 7.57
C PRO A 185 -8.91 -18.16 7.16
N THR A 186 -9.13 -18.42 5.88
CA THR A 186 -9.00 -19.74 5.26
C THR A 186 -8.09 -19.65 4.05
N ALA A 187 -6.93 -20.31 4.11
CA ALA A 187 -5.92 -20.30 3.07
C ALA A 187 -6.22 -21.35 1.99
N TYR A 188 -5.91 -21.05 0.74
CA TYR A 188 -6.10 -21.98 -0.39
C TYR A 188 -4.77 -22.39 -1.02
N LEU A 189 -4.61 -23.69 -1.25
CA LEU A 189 -3.43 -24.25 -1.93
C LEU A 189 -3.44 -24.02 -3.45
N GLN A 190 -4.62 -24.12 -4.07
CA GLN A 190 -4.80 -23.96 -5.52
C GLN A 190 -6.09 -23.18 -5.82
N PRO A 191 -6.05 -21.84 -5.73
CA PRO A 191 -7.21 -20.98 -5.87
C PRO A 191 -7.73 -20.88 -7.34
N GLU A 192 -6.96 -21.39 -8.30
CA GLU A 192 -7.21 -21.28 -9.74
C GLU A 192 -8.33 -22.21 -10.25
N HIS A 193 -8.67 -23.27 -9.50
CA HIS A 193 -9.58 -24.31 -10.00
C HIS A 193 -11.06 -24.08 -9.72
N GLY A 194 -11.46 -22.96 -9.09
CA GLY A 194 -12.86 -22.59 -8.86
C GLY A 194 -13.66 -23.50 -7.91
N SER A 195 -13.23 -24.73 -7.71
CA SER A 195 -13.71 -25.71 -6.73
C SER A 195 -12.55 -26.14 -5.84
N VAL A 196 -12.31 -25.37 -4.79
CA VAL A 196 -11.34 -25.76 -3.76
C VAL A 196 -11.98 -26.90 -2.96
N THR A 197 -11.37 -28.08 -2.95
CA THR A 197 -11.83 -29.19 -2.09
C THR A 197 -11.43 -28.92 -0.64
N ALA A 198 -12.13 -29.54 0.33
CA ALA A 198 -11.84 -29.35 1.76
C ALA A 198 -10.37 -29.66 2.12
N GLU A 199 -9.74 -30.59 1.41
CA GLU A 199 -8.33 -30.96 1.58
C GLU A 199 -7.34 -29.89 1.09
N GLN A 200 -7.82 -28.90 0.34
CA GLN A 200 -7.04 -27.77 -0.20
C GLN A 200 -7.27 -26.46 0.56
N MET A 201 -8.06 -26.52 1.65
CA MET A 201 -8.38 -25.41 2.53
C MET A 201 -7.70 -25.59 3.88
N HIS A 202 -7.02 -24.54 4.34
CA HIS A 202 -6.44 -24.51 5.69
C HIS A 202 -7.06 -23.38 6.49
N HIS A 203 -7.82 -23.73 7.53
CA HIS A 203 -8.33 -22.74 8.48
C HIS A 203 -7.18 -22.26 9.35
N LEU A 204 -6.94 -20.95 9.38
CA LEU A 204 -6.01 -20.33 10.31
C LEU A 204 -6.79 -19.81 11.53
N PRO A 205 -6.11 -19.49 12.63
CA PRO A 205 -6.77 -19.01 13.85
C PRO A 205 -7.62 -17.76 13.60
N VAL A 206 -8.77 -17.70 14.27
CA VAL A 206 -9.67 -16.54 14.24
C VAL A 206 -8.99 -15.34 14.89
N HIS A 207 -9.20 -14.15 14.33
CA HIS A 207 -8.70 -12.90 14.90
C HIS A 207 -9.74 -11.77 14.78
N ASP A 208 -9.76 -10.87 15.76
CA ASP A 208 -10.76 -9.79 15.84
C ASP A 208 -10.58 -8.70 14.76
N ASP A 209 -9.45 -8.68 14.06
CA ASP A 209 -9.10 -7.67 13.07
C ASP A 209 -8.87 -8.34 11.71
N ILE A 210 -9.66 -7.92 10.73
CA ILE A 210 -9.58 -8.39 9.34
C ILE A 210 -8.20 -8.15 8.72
N THR A 211 -7.51 -7.08 9.14
CA THR A 211 -6.16 -6.77 8.68
C THR A 211 -5.16 -7.81 9.17
N VAL A 212 -5.27 -8.22 10.43
CA VAL A 212 -4.45 -9.29 10.99
C VAL A 212 -4.77 -10.62 10.31
N ALA A 213 -6.05 -10.93 10.09
CA ALA A 213 -6.46 -12.13 9.36
C ALA A 213 -5.87 -12.18 7.93
N CYS A 214 -5.83 -11.04 7.23
CA CYS A 214 -5.19 -10.93 5.92
C CYS A 214 -3.66 -11.11 5.99
N ARG A 215 -3.00 -10.55 7.02
CA ARG A 215 -1.56 -10.78 7.25
C ARG A 215 -1.24 -12.24 7.54
N MET A 216 -2.07 -12.92 8.32
CA MET A 216 -1.91 -14.35 8.60
C MET A 216 -1.99 -15.17 7.31
N LEU A 217 -2.93 -14.86 6.41
CA LEU A 217 -3.02 -15.49 5.10
C LEU A 217 -1.75 -15.26 4.26
N LEU A 218 -1.28 -14.02 4.17
CA LEU A 218 -0.05 -13.67 3.47
C LEU A 218 1.16 -14.44 4.02
N ARG A 219 1.29 -14.47 5.36
CA ARG A 219 2.38 -15.15 6.05
C ARG A 219 2.34 -16.66 5.85
N TRP A 220 1.16 -17.26 5.94
CA TRP A 220 0.96 -18.68 5.69
C TRP A 220 1.35 -19.05 4.25
N TRP A 221 0.93 -18.24 3.27
CA TRP A 221 1.25 -18.47 1.86
C TRP A 221 2.75 -18.40 1.59
N ALA A 222 3.44 -17.43 2.18
CA ALA A 222 4.90 -17.32 2.09
C ALA A 222 5.60 -18.56 2.69
N LEU A 223 5.20 -18.97 3.89
CA LEU A 223 5.76 -20.14 4.57
C LEU A 223 5.53 -21.45 3.80
N TRP A 224 4.33 -21.63 3.25
CA TRP A 224 3.99 -22.77 2.42
C TRP A 224 4.93 -22.89 1.21
N HIS A 225 5.10 -21.79 0.47
CA HIS A 225 5.93 -21.78 -0.73
C HIS A 225 7.44 -21.77 -0.46
N MET A 226 7.86 -21.37 0.75
CA MET A 226 9.23 -21.56 1.22
C MET A 226 9.54 -23.00 1.68
N GLY A 227 8.58 -23.92 1.58
CA GLY A 227 8.74 -25.30 2.04
C GLY A 227 8.78 -25.43 3.57
N ARG A 228 8.22 -24.45 4.29
CA ARG A 228 8.13 -24.39 5.75
C ARG A 228 6.67 -24.33 6.20
N PRO A 229 5.81 -25.30 5.84
CA PRO A 229 4.41 -25.27 6.23
C PRO A 229 4.32 -25.23 7.76
N CYS A 230 3.69 -24.18 8.29
CA CYS A 230 3.40 -24.08 9.71
C CYS A 230 2.06 -24.75 10.01
N ASP A 231 1.98 -25.54 11.10
CA ASP A 231 0.70 -26.03 11.61
C ASP A 231 -0.01 -24.88 12.33
N PRO A 232 -1.11 -24.33 11.76
CA PRO A 232 -1.82 -23.19 12.34
C PRO A 232 -2.49 -23.50 13.68
N THR A 233 -2.64 -24.78 14.03
CA THR A 233 -3.30 -25.21 15.27
C THR A 233 -2.34 -25.32 16.46
N SER A 234 -1.03 -25.26 16.21
CA SER A 234 0.01 -25.24 17.25
C SER A 234 0.21 -23.83 17.81
N GLY A 235 0.52 -23.71 19.11
CA GLY A 235 0.83 -22.42 19.73
C GLY A 235 2.00 -21.69 19.06
N ASP A 236 3.04 -22.44 18.66
CA ASP A 236 4.17 -21.90 17.90
C ASP A 236 3.78 -21.43 16.50
N GLY A 237 2.85 -22.14 15.84
CA GLY A 237 2.28 -21.75 14.55
C GLY A 237 1.48 -20.45 14.65
N PHE A 238 0.66 -20.30 15.70
CA PHE A 238 -0.08 -19.07 15.98
C PHE A 238 0.86 -17.88 16.13
N HIS A 239 1.91 -18.01 16.96
CA HIS A 239 2.90 -16.95 17.14
C HIS A 239 3.66 -16.63 15.85
N THR A 240 3.98 -17.64 15.04
CA THR A 240 4.69 -17.45 13.76
C THR A 240 3.83 -16.71 12.72
N LEU A 241 2.52 -16.96 12.72
CA LEU A 241 1.57 -16.33 11.79
C LEU A 241 1.21 -14.90 12.17
N THR A 242 1.26 -14.58 13.47
CA THR A 242 0.91 -13.26 14.02
C THR A 242 2.13 -12.38 14.33
N ALA A 243 3.33 -12.93 14.28
CA ALA A 243 4.56 -12.19 14.54
C ALA A 243 4.67 -10.98 13.59
N PRO A 244 5.03 -9.80 14.11
CA PRO A 244 5.30 -8.64 13.27
C PRO A 244 6.46 -8.98 12.31
N LEU A 245 6.28 -8.64 11.04
CA LEU A 245 7.37 -8.77 10.06
C LEU A 245 8.58 -8.00 10.57
N ALA A 246 9.70 -8.70 10.76
CA ALA A 246 10.97 -8.04 10.99
C ALA A 246 11.25 -7.15 9.77
N ARG A 247 11.56 -5.87 9.97
CA ARG A 247 12.02 -5.00 8.88
C ARG A 247 13.30 -5.62 8.31
N THR A 248 13.21 -6.26 7.15
CA THR A 248 14.38 -6.47 6.31
C THR A 248 14.83 -5.08 5.86
N ARG A 249 15.92 -4.61 6.48
CA ARG A 249 16.63 -3.38 6.11
C ARG A 249 17.46 -3.62 4.85
#